data_AF-A0A1Y0VWB6-F1
#
_entry.id   AF-A0A1Y0VWB6-F1
#
_cell.length_a   1.000
_cell.length_b   1.000
_cell.length_c   1.000
_cell.angle_alpha   90.00
_cell.angle_beta   90.00
_cell.angle_gamma   90.00
#
_symmetry.space_group_name_H-M   'P 1'
#
loop_
_entity.id
_entity.type
_entity.pdbx_description
1 polymer ?
#
loop_
_entity_poly.entity_id
_entity_poly.type
_entity_poly.pdbx_seq_one_letter_code
_entity_poly.pdbx_strand_id
1 'polypeptide(L)'
;MKKSERLNQELIFLRDKYSFQLKDLIAEFDISKRTALRDIQELEAMGLAYYTEPGRNGGYRLLNQSNLIPIYFNKKEVQAIFFALKALRVLSVTPFDESYARIQQKLFATMSPENQQDISNLLAVVHYHNVAPVGDVANLEIILNAIFSECHLRRTGHPNSLHAI
;
A
#
# COMPACT_ATOMS: atom_id res chain seq x y z
N MET A 1 -10.30 9.16 -18.01
CA MET A 1 -9.75 8.91 -16.66
C MET A 1 -10.02 10.12 -15.76
N LYS A 2 -10.42 9.91 -14.50
CA LYS A 2 -10.58 11.02 -13.55
C LYS A 2 -9.21 11.59 -13.18
N LYS A 3 -9.14 12.88 -12.87
CA LYS A 3 -7.89 13.56 -12.53
C LYS A 3 -7.12 12.88 -11.39
N SER A 4 -7.81 12.50 -10.32
CA SER A 4 -7.19 11.84 -9.15
C SER A 4 -6.63 10.45 -9.49
N GLU A 5 -7.32 9.68 -10.33
CA GLU A 5 -6.82 8.38 -10.82
C GLU A 5 -5.56 8.58 -11.65
N ARG A 6 -5.53 9.61 -12.51
CA ARG A 6 -4.35 9.94 -13.31
C ARG A 6 -3.15 10.29 -12.45
N LEU A 7 -3.30 11.21 -11.50
CA LEU A 7 -2.18 11.63 -10.65
C LEU A 7 -1.61 10.46 -9.85
N ASN A 8 -2.45 9.56 -9.34
CA ASN A 8 -2.00 8.33 -8.70
C ASN A 8 -1.21 7.42 -9.66
N GLN A 9 -1.71 7.24 -10.88
CA GLN A 9 -1.01 6.42 -11.88
C GLN A 9 0.31 7.05 -12.33
N GLU A 10 0.37 8.36 -12.49
CA GLU A 10 1.60 9.10 -12.79
C GLU A 10 2.62 8.93 -11.66
N LEU A 11 2.19 9.06 -10.40
CA LEU A 11 3.04 8.83 -9.23
C LEU A 11 3.61 7.40 -9.19
N ILE A 12 2.79 6.39 -9.50
CA ILE A 12 3.23 4.99 -9.63
C ILE A 12 4.21 4.82 -10.81
N PHE A 13 3.91 5.42 -11.96
CA PHE A 13 4.75 5.37 -13.16
C PHE A 13 6.14 5.98 -12.94
N LEU A 14 6.22 7.02 -12.10
CA LEU A 14 7.47 7.69 -11.75
C LEU A 14 8.25 6.99 -10.62
N ARG A 15 7.71 5.97 -9.96
CA ARG A 15 8.33 5.30 -8.82
C ARG A 15 9.73 4.75 -9.11
N ASP A 16 9.86 3.99 -10.20
CA ASP A 16 11.12 3.28 -10.48
C ASP A 16 12.07 4.08 -11.36
N LYS A 17 11.79 5.38 -11.57
CA LYS A 17 12.58 6.25 -12.45
C LYS A 17 13.50 7.15 -11.62
N TYR A 18 14.76 7.25 -12.04
CA TYR A 18 15.67 8.28 -11.50
C TYR A 18 15.44 9.65 -12.15
N SER A 19 14.99 9.68 -13.40
CA SER A 19 14.67 10.90 -14.13
C SER A 19 13.62 10.63 -15.20
N PHE A 20 12.90 11.67 -15.61
CA PHE A 20 11.91 11.62 -16.69
C PHE A 20 11.84 12.96 -17.42
N GLN A 21 11.33 12.94 -18.65
CA GLN A 21 11.00 14.13 -19.42
C GLN A 21 9.48 14.34 -19.44
N LEU A 22 9.06 15.59 -19.60
CA LEU A 22 7.63 15.92 -19.70
C LEU A 22 6.91 15.13 -20.81
N LYS A 23 7.62 14.84 -21.91
CA LYS A 23 7.10 14.06 -23.05
C LYS A 23 6.74 12.62 -22.66
N ASP A 24 7.37 12.07 -21.63
CA ASP A 24 7.12 10.70 -21.17
C ASP A 24 5.72 10.62 -20.57
N LEU A 25 5.31 11.62 -19.77
CA LEU A 25 3.94 11.72 -19.24
C LEU A 25 2.91 11.99 -20.34
N ILE A 26 3.25 12.86 -21.29
CA ILE A 26 2.37 13.17 -22.43
C ILE A 26 2.07 11.93 -23.25
N ALA A 27 3.10 11.14 -23.57
CA ALA A 27 2.96 9.94 -24.38
C ALA A 27 2.28 8.79 -23.62
N GLU A 28 2.63 8.58 -22.36
CA GLU A 28 2.07 7.48 -21.55
C GLU A 28 0.59 7.69 -21.22
N PHE A 29 0.20 8.92 -20.86
CA PHE A 29 -1.15 9.21 -20.36
C PHE A 29 -2.06 9.90 -21.39
N ASP A 30 -1.58 10.10 -22.61
CA ASP A 30 -2.29 10.80 -23.70
C ASP A 30 -2.86 12.17 -23.26
N ILE A 31 -1.99 13.00 -22.69
CA ILE A 31 -2.35 14.31 -22.14
C ILE A 31 -1.60 15.46 -22.81
N SER A 32 -2.22 16.64 -22.83
CA SER A 32 -1.56 17.84 -23.36
C SER A 32 -0.34 18.23 -22.52
N LYS A 33 0.60 18.94 -23.15
CA LYS A 33 1.76 19.55 -22.45
C LYS A 33 1.36 20.40 -21.25
N ARG A 34 0.28 21.18 -21.38
CA ARG A 34 -0.25 22.03 -20.29
C ARG A 34 -0.75 21.18 -19.13
N THR A 35 -1.42 20.07 -19.43
CA THR A 35 -1.91 19.11 -18.42
C THR A 35 -0.75 18.46 -17.69
N ALA A 36 0.25 17.94 -18.42
CA ALA A 36 1.42 17.30 -17.82
C ALA A 36 2.20 18.27 -16.90
N LEU A 37 2.37 19.54 -17.31
CA LEU A 37 3.03 20.54 -16.45
C LEU A 37 2.25 20.81 -15.16
N ARG A 38 0.92 20.92 -15.25
CA ARG A 38 0.08 21.11 -14.08
C ARG A 38 0.13 19.88 -13.17
N ASP A 39 0.07 18.70 -13.76
CA ASP A 39 0.06 17.46 -13.01
C ASP A 39 1.41 17.26 -12.26
N ILE A 40 2.56 17.64 -12.84
CA ILE A 40 3.85 17.67 -12.12
C ILE A 40 3.81 18.56 -10.87
N GLN A 41 3.19 19.74 -10.94
CA GLN A 41 3.04 20.62 -9.78
C GLN A 41 2.16 19.99 -8.70
N GLU A 42 1.14 19.24 -9.10
CA GLU A 42 0.27 18.53 -8.16
C GLU A 42 0.95 17.31 -7.55
N LEU A 43 1.75 16.59 -8.34
CA LEU A 43 2.60 15.50 -7.87
C LEU A 43 3.61 15.99 -6.83
N GLU A 44 4.17 17.20 -7.01
CA GLU A 44 5.02 17.85 -6.00
C GLU A 44 4.29 18.04 -4.67
N ALA A 45 3.07 18.59 -4.72
CA ALA A 45 2.21 18.77 -3.56
C ALA A 45 1.79 17.43 -2.93
N MET A 46 1.80 16.35 -3.71
CA MET A 46 1.57 14.97 -3.26
C MET A 46 2.81 14.30 -2.67
N GLY A 47 3.95 14.99 -2.61
CA GLY A 47 5.19 14.50 -2.01
C GLY A 47 6.21 13.96 -3.00
N LEU A 48 6.00 14.14 -4.32
CA LEU A 48 7.02 13.83 -5.32
C LEU A 48 8.14 14.88 -5.26
N ALA A 49 9.26 14.53 -4.62
CA ALA A 49 10.43 15.40 -4.56
C ALA A 49 11.26 15.30 -5.84
N TYR A 50 11.43 16.42 -6.55
CA TYR A 50 12.22 16.49 -7.78
C TYR A 50 13.00 17.80 -7.88
N TYR A 51 13.98 17.83 -8.78
CA TYR A 51 14.58 19.07 -9.26
C TYR A 51 14.61 19.08 -10.79
N THR A 52 14.61 20.27 -11.37
CA THR A 52 14.57 20.46 -12.83
C THR A 52 15.98 20.63 -13.38
N GLU A 53 16.31 19.87 -14.42
CA GLU A 53 17.56 20.00 -15.17
C GLU A 53 17.29 20.81 -16.45
N PRO A 54 17.77 22.06 -16.57
CA PRO A 54 17.56 22.87 -17.76
C PRO A 54 18.41 22.38 -18.94
N GLY A 55 17.89 22.52 -20.16
CA GLY A 55 18.63 22.22 -21.41
C GLY A 55 17.82 21.47 -22.45
N ARG A 56 18.42 21.22 -23.63
CA ARG A 56 17.78 20.56 -24.78
C ARG A 56 17.39 19.10 -24.51
N ASN A 57 18.15 18.44 -23.63
CA ASN A 57 17.85 17.12 -23.06
C ASN A 57 17.46 17.22 -21.57
N GLY A 58 17.04 18.40 -21.14
CA GLY A 58 16.62 18.65 -19.77
C GLY A 58 15.37 17.88 -19.39
N GLY A 59 15.13 17.77 -18.09
CA GLY A 59 14.04 16.96 -17.55
C GLY A 59 13.91 17.13 -16.05
N TYR A 60 13.19 16.21 -15.42
CA TYR A 60 12.96 16.16 -14.00
C TYR A 60 13.80 15.04 -13.42
N ARG A 61 14.63 15.33 -12.41
CA ARG A 61 15.33 14.30 -11.64
C ARG A 61 14.66 14.09 -10.30
N LEU A 62 14.33 12.85 -9.99
CA LEU A 62 13.66 12.47 -8.76
C LEU A 62 14.69 12.32 -7.64
N LEU A 63 14.40 12.93 -6.50
CA LEU A 63 15.22 12.78 -5.30
C LEU A 63 14.89 11.41 -4.69
N ASN A 64 15.95 10.69 -4.28
CA ASN A 64 15.91 9.28 -3.87
C ASN A 64 14.66 8.98 -3.02
N GLN A 65 13.78 8.16 -3.57
CA GLN A 65 12.44 7.98 -3.05
C GLN A 65 12.50 7.10 -1.80
N SER A 66 11.78 7.49 -0.76
CA SER A 66 11.49 6.62 0.38
C SER A 66 10.99 5.25 -0.12
N ASN A 67 11.24 4.16 0.64
CA ASN A 67 10.82 2.80 0.26
C ASN A 67 9.33 2.68 -0.13
N LEU A 68 8.48 3.63 0.30
CA LEU A 68 7.10 3.79 -0.12
C LEU A 68 6.83 5.26 -0.45
N ILE A 69 6.25 5.54 -1.62
CA ILE A 69 5.68 6.84 -1.95
C ILE A 69 4.29 6.93 -1.30
N PRO A 70 3.84 8.10 -0.83
CA PRO A 70 2.45 8.30 -0.43
C PRO A 70 1.48 7.93 -1.57
N ILE A 71 0.58 6.97 -1.34
CA ILE A 71 -0.47 6.58 -2.27
C ILE A 71 -1.79 7.14 -1.77
N TYR A 72 -2.56 7.77 -2.65
CA TYR A 72 -3.90 8.26 -2.31
C TYR A 72 -4.94 7.19 -2.64
N PHE A 73 -5.77 6.85 -1.67
CA PHE A 73 -6.89 5.93 -1.90
C PHE A 73 -8.18 6.72 -2.07
N ASN A 74 -9.00 6.32 -3.04
CA ASN A 74 -10.36 6.84 -3.15
C ASN A 74 -11.29 6.19 -2.10
N LYS A 75 -12.47 6.76 -1.90
CA LYS A 75 -13.45 6.30 -0.89
C LYS A 75 -13.75 4.79 -0.99
N LYS A 76 -13.92 4.25 -2.20
CA LYS A 76 -14.23 2.82 -2.40
C LYS A 76 -13.03 1.92 -2.10
N GLU A 77 -11.83 2.33 -2.46
CA GLU A 77 -10.60 1.59 -2.15
C GLU A 77 -10.36 1.51 -0.65
N VAL A 78 -10.55 2.63 0.06
CA VAL A 78 -10.47 2.65 1.52
C VAL A 78 -11.51 1.73 2.15
N GLN A 79 -12.77 1.80 1.69
CA GLN A 79 -13.82 0.89 2.16
C GLN A 79 -13.46 -0.57 1.93
N ALA A 80 -12.90 -0.92 0.77
CA ALA A 80 -12.46 -2.28 0.47
C ALA A 80 -11.31 -2.75 1.38
N ILE A 81 -10.34 -1.88 1.67
CA ILE A 81 -9.24 -2.17 2.60
C ILE A 81 -9.80 -2.44 4.00
N PHE A 82 -10.67 -1.59 4.52
CA PHE A 82 -11.28 -1.80 5.85
C PHE A 82 -12.19 -3.03 5.90
N PHE A 83 -12.92 -3.32 4.81
CA PHE A 83 -13.70 -4.54 4.67
C PHE A 83 -12.82 -5.79 4.79
N ALA A 84 -11.68 -5.81 4.07
CA ALA A 84 -10.71 -6.90 4.12
C ALA A 84 -10.02 -7.01 5.50
N LEU A 85 -9.58 -5.89 6.09
CA LEU A 85 -9.00 -5.88 7.44
C LEU A 85 -9.98 -6.39 8.49
N LYS A 86 -11.27 -6.07 8.37
CA LYS A 86 -12.32 -6.62 9.24
C LYS A 86 -12.51 -8.13 9.02
N ALA A 87 -12.40 -8.62 7.80
CA ALA A 87 -12.45 -10.05 7.51
C ALA A 87 -11.26 -10.79 8.16
N LEU A 88 -10.06 -10.20 8.10
CA LEU A 88 -8.85 -10.80 8.68
C LEU A 88 -8.90 -10.89 10.21
N ARG A 89 -9.68 -10.06 10.91
CA ARG A 89 -9.91 -10.19 12.36
C ARG A 89 -10.58 -11.50 12.76
N VAL A 90 -11.22 -12.16 11.81
CA VAL A 90 -11.91 -13.42 12.04
C VAL A 90 -10.96 -14.63 11.92
N LEU A 91 -9.74 -14.39 11.43
CA LEU A 91 -8.63 -15.31 11.60
C LEU A 91 -8.20 -15.27 13.06
N SER A 92 -8.18 -16.41 13.74
CA SER A 92 -7.79 -16.51 15.14
C SER A 92 -6.29 -16.28 15.36
N VAL A 93 -5.47 -16.61 14.35
CA VAL A 93 -4.02 -16.48 14.38
C VAL A 93 -3.55 -16.05 12.99
N THR A 94 -2.58 -15.14 12.94
CA THR A 94 -1.94 -14.70 11.71
C THR A 94 -0.42 -14.72 11.92
N PRO A 95 0.40 -14.84 10.86
CA PRO A 95 1.86 -14.79 10.97
C PRO A 95 2.40 -13.38 11.28
N PHE A 96 1.52 -12.42 11.59
CA PHE A 96 1.85 -11.03 11.85
C PHE A 96 1.27 -10.64 13.23
N ASP A 97 2.10 -10.18 14.15
CA ASP A 97 1.70 -9.91 15.54
C ASP A 97 0.53 -8.91 15.68
N GLU A 98 0.83 -7.60 15.61
CA GLU A 98 -0.13 -6.50 15.80
C GLU A 98 -0.29 -5.64 14.54
N SER A 99 0.23 -6.13 13.42
CA SER A 99 0.33 -5.36 12.18
C SER A 99 -1.04 -4.88 11.71
N TYR A 100 -2.08 -5.71 11.75
CA TYR A 100 -3.41 -5.33 11.25
C TYR A 100 -4.13 -4.27 12.08
N ALA A 101 -4.10 -4.38 13.41
CA ALA A 101 -4.71 -3.39 14.29
C ALA A 101 -3.99 -2.03 14.16
N ARG A 102 -2.66 -2.05 14.10
CA ARG A 102 -1.84 -0.84 13.88
C ARG A 102 -2.06 -0.23 12.50
N ILE A 103 -2.12 -1.03 11.44
CA ILE A 103 -2.44 -0.56 10.08
C ILE A 103 -3.81 0.11 10.08
N GLN A 104 -4.82 -0.52 10.68
CA GLN A 104 -6.15 0.02 10.77
C GLN A 104 -6.18 1.36 11.51
N GLN A 105 -5.49 1.46 12.66
CA GLN A 105 -5.37 2.70 13.43
C GLN A 105 -4.69 3.81 12.62
N LYS A 106 -3.55 3.51 11.97
CA LYS A 106 -2.81 4.47 11.14
C LYS A 106 -3.67 4.97 9.98
N LEU A 107 -4.30 4.07 9.23
CA LEU A 107 -5.17 4.44 8.12
C LEU A 107 -6.34 5.30 8.61
N PHE A 108 -7.02 4.88 9.67
CA PHE A 108 -8.17 5.62 10.21
C PHE A 108 -7.78 7.03 10.66
N ALA A 109 -6.62 7.18 11.33
CA ALA A 109 -6.14 8.47 11.83
C ALA A 109 -5.76 9.48 10.72
N THR A 110 -5.41 9.00 9.52
CA THR A 110 -5.06 9.86 8.38
C THR A 110 -6.25 10.36 7.56
N MET A 111 -7.47 9.94 7.90
CA MET A 111 -8.68 10.23 7.13
C MET A 111 -9.42 11.47 7.64
N SER A 112 -10.18 12.12 6.76
CA SER A 112 -11.12 13.18 7.16
C SER A 112 -12.24 12.63 8.07
N PRO A 113 -12.86 13.47 8.91
CA PRO A 113 -13.97 13.05 9.77
C PRO A 113 -15.13 12.40 9.02
N GLU A 114 -15.45 12.91 7.83
CA GLU A 114 -16.49 12.34 6.95
C GLU A 114 -16.16 10.90 6.54
N ASN A 115 -14.94 10.66 6.06
CA ASN A 115 -14.51 9.32 5.67
C ASN A 115 -14.43 8.38 6.89
N GLN A 116 -14.02 8.86 8.06
CA GLN A 116 -14.03 8.08 9.30
C GLN A 116 -15.45 7.62 9.68
N GLN A 117 -16.45 8.50 9.51
CA GLN A 117 -17.84 8.17 9.76
C GLN A 117 -18.36 7.12 8.77
N ASP A 118 -18.06 7.28 7.48
CA ASP A 118 -18.42 6.31 6.45
C ASP A 118 -17.86 4.90 6.75
N ILE A 119 -16.59 4.85 7.16
CA ILE A 119 -15.93 3.59 7.53
C ILE A 119 -16.54 3.01 8.81
N SER A 120 -16.87 3.85 9.79
CA SER A 120 -17.54 3.38 11.01
C SER A 120 -18.91 2.76 10.70
N ASN A 121 -19.69 3.38 9.80
CA ASN A 121 -20.97 2.85 9.35
C ASN A 121 -20.81 1.51 8.61
N LEU A 122 -19.84 1.41 7.69
CA LEU A 122 -19.52 0.16 6.99
C LEU A 122 -19.16 -0.95 7.98
N LEU A 123 -18.27 -0.66 8.93
CA LEU A 123 -17.84 -1.61 9.93
C LEU A 123 -18.96 -1.93 10.93
N ALA A 124 -20.01 -1.13 11.09
CA ALA A 124 -21.13 -1.46 11.95
C ALA A 124 -22.04 -2.53 11.34
N VAL A 125 -22.18 -2.57 10.01
CA VAL A 125 -23.14 -3.46 9.31
C VAL A 125 -22.54 -4.74 8.77
N VAL A 126 -21.23 -4.78 8.52
CA VAL A 126 -20.56 -5.97 7.98
C VAL A 126 -20.20 -6.93 9.12
N HIS A 127 -20.77 -8.12 9.16
CA HIS A 127 -20.41 -9.15 10.14
C HIS A 127 -19.81 -10.37 9.44
N TYR A 128 -18.71 -10.87 9.99
CA TYR A 128 -18.05 -12.09 9.52
C TYR A 128 -18.20 -13.15 10.59
N HIS A 129 -18.55 -14.36 10.16
CA HIS A 129 -18.73 -15.51 11.02
C HIS A 129 -17.69 -16.57 10.65
N ASN A 130 -16.93 -17.03 11.63
CA ASN A 130 -16.02 -18.16 11.49
C ASN A 130 -16.04 -18.95 12.77
N VAL A 131 -15.72 -20.23 12.64
CA VAL A 131 -15.47 -21.10 13.79
C VAL A 131 -14.02 -20.88 14.17
N ALA A 132 -13.78 -20.40 15.39
CA ALA A 132 -12.42 -20.30 15.91
C ALA A 132 -11.77 -21.69 15.86
N PRO A 133 -10.53 -21.83 15.36
CA PRO A 133 -9.79 -23.07 15.40
C PRO A 133 -9.69 -23.57 16.83
N VAL A 134 -9.90 -24.87 17.01
CA VAL A 134 -9.99 -25.54 18.33
C VAL A 134 -8.59 -25.80 18.92
N GLY A 135 -7.53 -25.13 18.44
CA GLY A 135 -6.15 -25.41 18.86
C GLY A 135 -5.23 -24.20 18.74
N ASP A 136 -4.13 -24.27 19.50
CA ASP A 136 -3.03 -23.31 19.45
C ASP A 136 -2.29 -23.44 18.11
N VAL A 137 -2.20 -22.35 17.35
CA VAL A 137 -1.56 -22.33 16.02
C VAL A 137 -0.19 -21.68 16.15
N ALA A 138 0.75 -22.42 16.71
CA ALA A 138 2.14 -21.96 16.81
C ALA A 138 2.85 -22.02 15.43
N ASN A 139 3.87 -21.17 15.25
CA ASN A 139 4.84 -21.20 14.16
C ASN A 139 4.40 -20.66 12.77
N LEU A 140 3.24 -20.00 12.64
CA LEU A 140 2.85 -19.42 11.35
C LEU A 140 3.89 -18.45 10.79
N GLU A 141 4.50 -17.61 11.64
CA GLU A 141 5.55 -16.68 11.23
C GLU A 141 6.80 -17.42 10.72
N ILE A 142 7.25 -18.45 11.44
CA ILE A 142 8.41 -19.26 11.06
C ILE A 142 8.16 -19.99 9.74
N ILE A 143 6.95 -20.54 9.55
CA ILE A 143 6.53 -21.18 8.31
C ILE A 143 6.55 -20.16 7.15
N LEU A 144 5.97 -18.97 7.36
CA LEU A 144 5.94 -17.93 6.34
C LEU A 144 7.36 -17.49 5.94
N ASN A 145 8.24 -17.26 6.92
CA ASN A 145 9.62 -16.84 6.68
C ASN A 145 10.43 -17.93 5.96
N ALA A 146 10.21 -19.20 6.30
CA ALA A 146 10.86 -20.32 5.62
C ALA A 146 10.40 -20.44 4.16
N ILE A 147 9.12 -20.21 3.87
CA ILE A 147 8.59 -20.14 2.50
C ILE A 147 9.26 -19.01 1.73
N PHE A 148 9.36 -17.81 2.32
CA PHE A 148 10.01 -16.67 1.65
C PHE A 148 11.50 -16.89 1.39
N SER A 149 12.17 -17.66 2.26
CA SER A 149 13.62 -17.90 2.18
C SER A 149 13.98 -19.21 1.47
N GLU A 150 12.99 -19.95 0.95
CA GLU A 150 13.17 -21.28 0.37
C GLU A 150 13.92 -22.26 1.30
N CYS A 151 13.75 -22.13 2.61
CA CYS A 151 14.45 -22.93 3.62
C CYS A 151 13.61 -24.12 4.11
N HIS A 152 14.30 -25.20 4.50
CA HIS A 152 13.66 -26.36 5.09
C HIS A 152 13.46 -26.18 6.60
N LEU A 153 12.31 -26.62 7.12
CA LEU A 153 12.02 -26.62 8.55
C LEU A 153 12.14 -28.04 9.13
N ARG A 154 12.79 -28.16 10.29
CA ARG A 154 12.79 -29.39 11.10
C ARG A 154 11.80 -29.28 12.23
N ARG A 155 10.88 -30.24 12.31
CA ARG A 155 10.02 -30.43 13.49
C ARG A 155 10.78 -31.23 14.55
N THR A 156 10.95 -30.66 15.74
CA THR A 156 11.46 -31.39 16.90
C THR A 156 10.29 -32.00 17.69
N GLY A 157 10.54 -32.96 18.58
CA GLY A 157 9.51 -33.84 19.16
C GLY A 157 8.36 -33.19 19.93
N HIS A 158 8.33 -31.86 20.09
CA HIS A 158 7.22 -31.12 20.66
C HIS A 158 6.32 -30.54 19.55
N PRO A 159 4.98 -30.51 19.71
CA PRO A 159 4.07 -30.11 18.63
C PRO A 159 4.33 -28.70 18.08
N ASN A 160 4.87 -27.82 18.92
CA ASN A 160 5.06 -26.39 18.63
C ASN A 160 6.52 -26.00 18.35
N SER A 161 7.47 -26.94 18.24
CA SER A 161 8.89 -26.61 18.06
C SER A 161 9.37 -26.85 16.63
N LEU A 162 9.55 -25.76 15.86
CA LEU A 162 10.12 -25.74 14.51
C LEU A 162 11.43 -24.94 14.48
N HIS A 163 12.44 -25.47 13.78
CA HIS A 163 13.72 -24.78 13.54
C HIS A 163 14.02 -24.75 12.04
N ALA A 164 14.52 -23.61 11.55
CA ALA A 164 15.08 -23.51 10.20
C ALA A 164 16.41 -24.26 10.11
N ILE A 165 16.62 -24.95 8.99
CA ILE A 165 17.85 -25.68 8.65
C ILE A 165 18.54 -24.93 7.50
#